data_AF-A0A8E0RJM5-F1
#
_entry.id   AF-A0A8E0RJM5-F1
#
_cell.length_a   1.000
_cell.length_b   1.000
_cell.length_c   1.000
_cell.angle_alpha   90.00
_cell.angle_beta   90.00
_cell.angle_gamma   90.00
#
_symmetry.space_group_name_H-M   'P 1'
#
loop_
_entity.id
_entity.type
_entity.pdbx_description
1 polymer ?
#
loop_
_entity_poly.entity_id
_entity_poly.type
_entity_poly.pdbx_seq_one_letter_code
_entity_poly.pdbx_strand_id
1 'polypeptide(L)'
;MGLKRLLVYGSRGSLGSVCTAYFKSNNFWICTVDFKENPNADLSIVIPDSGTSIEQHSVIHKKLIENLAEYKLDAIICVAGGWAGGNASSKGKILFKTVLPFQPK
;
A
#
# COMPACT_ATOMS: atom_id res chain seq x y z
N MET A 1 -20.52 19.14 3.18
CA MET A 1 -19.57 18.12 3.68
C MET A 1 -18.49 17.96 2.63
N GLY A 2 -17.22 18.19 2.98
CA GLY A 2 -16.11 18.07 2.04
C GLY A 2 -15.89 16.63 1.60
N LEU A 3 -15.36 16.45 0.38
CA LEU A 3 -15.00 15.16 -0.17
C LEU A 3 -13.86 14.56 0.67
N LYS A 4 -14.11 13.43 1.34
CA LYS A 4 -13.12 12.78 2.20
C LYS A 4 -12.14 11.96 1.38
N ARG A 5 -10.84 12.16 1.59
CA ARG A 5 -9.75 11.52 0.84
C ARG A 5 -9.00 10.54 1.71
N LEU A 6 -8.85 9.32 1.20
CA LEU A 6 -8.20 8.23 1.91
C LEU A 6 -7.04 7.66 1.09
N LEU A 7 -5.92 7.40 1.76
CA LEU A 7 -4.80 6.64 1.19
C LEU A 7 -4.75 5.24 1.80
N VAL A 8 -4.83 4.20 0.98
CA VAL A 8 -4.72 2.79 1.41
C VAL A 8 -3.44 2.19 0.87
N TYR A 9 -2.52 1.86 1.78
CA TYR A 9 -1.26 1.20 1.48
C TYR A 9 -1.43 -0.32 1.63
N GLY A 10 -1.23 -1.10 0.56
CA GLY A 10 -1.51 -2.54 0.53
C GLY A 10 -2.94 -2.89 0.11
N SER A 11 -3.55 -2.12 -0.80
CA SER A 11 -4.94 -2.27 -1.22
C SER A 11 -5.30 -3.61 -1.87
N ARG A 12 -4.31 -4.38 -2.34
CA ARG A 12 -4.51 -5.71 -2.94
C ARG A 12 -4.40 -6.85 -1.96
N GLY A 13 -4.03 -6.57 -0.71
CA GLY A 13 -4.13 -7.53 0.37
C GLY A 13 -5.58 -7.90 0.70
N SER A 14 -5.75 -8.95 1.50
CA SER A 14 -7.08 -9.40 1.94
C SER A 14 -7.84 -8.27 2.65
N LEU A 15 -7.20 -7.61 3.63
CA LEU A 15 -7.82 -6.49 4.34
C LEU A 15 -7.93 -5.23 3.46
N GLY A 16 -6.88 -4.90 2.71
CA GLY A 16 -6.86 -3.71 1.86
C GLY A 16 -7.98 -3.67 0.82
N SER A 17 -8.27 -4.81 0.19
CA SER A 17 -9.31 -4.88 -0.85
C SER A 17 -10.72 -4.64 -0.28
N VAL A 18 -11.01 -5.17 0.91
CA VAL A 18 -12.26 -4.94 1.63
C VAL A 18 -12.36 -3.48 2.09
N CYS A 19 -11.29 -2.91 2.63
CA CYS A 19 -11.26 -1.50 3.01
C CYS A 19 -11.55 -0.59 1.81
N THR A 20 -10.86 -0.80 0.68
CA THR A 20 -11.09 0.00 -0.53
C THR A 20 -12.54 -0.10 -1.00
N ALA A 21 -13.13 -1.30 -1.04
CA ALA A 21 -14.52 -1.48 -1.43
C ALA A 21 -15.49 -0.76 -0.47
N TYR A 22 -15.29 -0.90 0.84
CA TYR A 22 -16.13 -0.28 1.86
C TYR A 22 -16.07 1.25 1.81
N PHE A 23 -14.89 1.84 1.69
CA PHE A 23 -14.77 3.30 1.60
C PHE A 23 -15.31 3.82 0.27
N LYS A 24 -15.20 3.04 -0.81
CA LYS A 24 -15.71 3.44 -2.13
C LYS A 24 -17.23 3.53 -2.12
N SER A 25 -17.91 2.57 -1.48
CA SER A 25 -19.36 2.59 -1.32
C SER A 25 -19.87 3.71 -0.39
N ASN A 26 -18.99 4.31 0.41
CA ASN A 26 -19.29 5.44 1.28
C ASN A 26 -18.90 6.80 0.65
N ASN A 27 -18.69 6.85 -0.67
CA ASN A 27 -18.34 8.06 -1.43
C ASN A 27 -17.03 8.75 -0.99
N PHE A 28 -16.05 7.97 -0.53
CA PHE A 28 -14.70 8.49 -0.32
C PHE A 28 -13.92 8.49 -1.62
N TRP A 29 -13.04 9.48 -1.80
CA TRP A 29 -12.00 9.41 -2.81
C TRP A 29 -10.85 8.56 -2.28
N ILE A 30 -10.45 7.56 -3.06
CA ILE A 30 -9.46 6.58 -2.60
C ILE A 30 -8.25 6.61 -3.50
N CYS A 31 -7.11 6.89 -2.88
CA CYS A 31 -5.80 6.59 -3.42
C CYS A 31 -5.32 5.25 -2.87
N THR A 32 -4.88 4.36 -3.74
CA THR A 32 -4.29 3.07 -3.34
C THR A 32 -2.83 3.01 -3.72
N VAL A 33 -2.00 2.45 -2.84
CA VAL A 33 -0.58 2.19 -3.09
C VAL A 33 -0.35 0.69 -2.97
N ASP A 34 0.13 0.05 -4.05
CA ASP A 34 0.40 -1.39 -4.07
C ASP A 34 1.37 -1.75 -5.22
N PHE A 35 1.81 -3.00 -5.30
CA PHE A 35 2.64 -3.51 -6.40
C PHE A 35 1.83 -3.81 -7.66
N LYS A 36 0.50 -3.88 -7.57
CA LYS A 36 -0.36 -3.96 -8.75
C LYS A 36 -1.49 -2.96 -8.66
N GLU A 37 -2.00 -2.58 -9.82
CA GLU A 37 -3.07 -1.61 -9.94
C GLU A 37 -4.38 -2.11 -9.31
N ASN A 38 -5.18 -1.20 -8.76
CA ASN A 38 -6.51 -1.50 -8.24
C ASN A 38 -7.58 -0.72 -9.04
N PRO A 39 -8.43 -1.39 -9.83
CA PRO A 39 -9.43 -0.72 -10.68
C PRO A 39 -10.56 -0.07 -9.88
N ASN A 40 -10.73 -0.40 -8.60
CA ASN A 40 -11.78 0.16 -7.76
C ASN A 40 -11.37 1.49 -7.09
N ALA A 41 -10.10 1.90 -7.22
CA ALA A 41 -9.58 3.14 -6.67
C ALA A 41 -9.78 4.32 -7.64
N ASP A 42 -9.86 5.54 -7.10
CA ASP A 42 -9.86 6.76 -7.93
C ASP A 42 -8.45 7.06 -8.45
N LEU A 43 -7.44 6.74 -7.65
CA LEU A 43 -6.03 6.86 -8.00
C LEU A 43 -5.28 5.61 -7.55
N SER A 44 -4.57 4.96 -8.47
CA SER A 44 -3.77 3.78 -8.14
C SER A 44 -2.28 4.04 -8.41
N ILE A 45 -1.52 4.10 -7.32
CA ILE A 45 -0.07 4.27 -7.34
C ILE A 45 0.58 2.89 -7.29
N VAL A 46 1.13 2.47 -8.44
CA VAL A 46 1.88 1.22 -8.55
C VAL A 46 3.34 1.44 -8.13
N ILE A 47 3.81 0.65 -7.18
CA ILE A 47 5.20 0.58 -6.71
C ILE A 47 6.00 -0.32 -7.66
N PRO A 48 7.21 0.07 -8.10
CA PRO A 48 8.09 -0.82 -8.85
C PRO A 48 8.58 -2.01 -8.00
N ASP A 49 8.48 -3.22 -8.53
CA ASP A 49 8.95 -4.48 -7.89
C ASP A 49 10.47 -4.51 -7.69
N SER A 50 11.23 -3.74 -8.47
CA SER A 50 12.68 -3.62 -8.38
C SER A 50 13.08 -2.25 -7.86
N GLY A 51 13.71 -2.19 -6.70
CA GLY A 51 14.27 -0.95 -6.15
C GLY A 51 14.69 -1.07 -4.69
N THR A 52 15.41 -0.08 -4.21
CA THR A 52 15.64 0.14 -2.78
C THR A 52 14.42 0.79 -2.14
N SER A 53 14.34 0.74 -0.80
CA SER A 53 13.25 1.38 -0.07
C SER A 53 13.15 2.88 -0.33
N ILE A 54 14.29 3.54 -0.57
CA ILE A 54 14.38 4.97 -0.82
C ILE A 54 13.83 5.34 -2.20
N GLU A 55 14.14 4.54 -3.22
CA GLU A 55 13.65 4.76 -4.59
C GLU A 55 12.14 4.58 -4.68
N GLN A 56 11.65 3.48 -4.10
CA GLN A 56 10.21 3.20 -4.01
C GLN A 56 9.47 4.31 -3.23
N HIS A 57 10.03 4.79 -2.11
CA HIS A 57 9.46 5.93 -1.39
C HIS A 57 9.41 7.20 -2.26
N SER A 58 10.50 7.49 -2.98
CA SER A 58 10.60 8.66 -3.85
C SER A 58 9.55 8.64 -4.96
N VAL A 59 9.29 7.48 -5.56
CA VAL A 59 8.26 7.29 -6.59
C VAL A 59 6.86 7.53 -6.02
N ILE A 60 6.56 6.94 -4.84
CA ILE A 60 5.26 7.11 -4.17
C ILE A 60 5.05 8.58 -3.79
N HIS A 61 6.07 9.22 -3.20
CA HIS A 61 6.00 10.61 -2.77
C HIS A 61 5.77 11.56 -3.96
N LYS A 62 6.49 11.35 -5.07
CA LYS A 62 6.31 12.15 -6.28
C LYS A 62 4.90 12.02 -6.85
N LYS A 63 4.41 10.78 -7.03
CA LYS A 63 3.05 10.52 -7.52
C LYS A 63 1.97 11.08 -6.58
N LEU A 64 2.18 11.00 -5.27
CA LEU A 64 1.26 11.60 -4.30
C LEU A 64 1.22 13.11 -4.48
N ILE A 65 2.35 13.81 -4.50
CA ILE A 65 2.38 15.27 -4.65
C ILE A 65 1.74 15.71 -5.97
N GLU A 66 2.05 15.03 -7.07
CA GLU A 66 1.51 15.36 -8.40
C GLU A 66 -0.03 15.24 -8.45
N ASN A 67 -0.60 14.26 -7.76
CA ASN A 67 -2.04 13.99 -7.83
C ASN A 67 -2.84 14.64 -6.70
N LEU A 68 -2.24 14.84 -5.53
CA LEU A 68 -2.90 15.47 -4.39
C LEU A 68 -2.83 16.99 -4.46
N ALA A 69 -1.80 17.57 -5.10
CA ALA A 69 -1.61 19.01 -5.23
C ALA A 69 -1.90 19.77 -3.92
N GLU A 70 -2.97 20.60 -3.89
CA GLU A 70 -3.39 21.38 -2.71
C GLU A 70 -4.33 20.63 -1.75
N TYR A 71 -4.77 19.44 -2.12
CA TYR A 71 -5.72 18.66 -1.34
C TYR A 71 -5.04 17.80 -0.27
N LYS A 72 -5.61 17.80 0.94
CA LYS A 72 -5.15 16.97 2.06
C LYS A 72 -5.84 15.61 2.06
N LEU A 73 -5.14 14.61 2.61
CA LEU A 73 -5.73 13.34 3.00
C LEU A 73 -6.37 13.49 4.38
N ASP A 74 -7.55 12.92 4.55
CA ASP A 74 -8.21 12.81 5.86
C ASP A 74 -7.66 11.64 6.66
N ALA A 75 -7.22 10.58 5.99
CA ALA A 75 -6.65 9.40 6.64
C ALA A 75 -5.67 8.64 5.74
N ILE A 76 -4.74 7.95 6.39
CA ILE A 76 -3.77 7.02 5.77
C ILE A 76 -3.90 5.68 6.49
N ILE A 77 -4.23 4.63 5.74
CA ILE A 77 -4.41 3.27 6.25
C ILE A 77 -3.28 2.40 5.69
N CYS A 78 -2.36 1.97 6.56
CA CYS A 78 -1.31 1.04 6.19
C CYS A 78 -1.72 -0.38 6.57
N VAL A 79 -2.07 -1.18 5.57
CA VAL A 79 -2.45 -2.60 5.69
C VAL A 79 -1.56 -3.51 4.85
N ALA A 80 -0.48 -2.96 4.28
CA ALA A 80 0.55 -3.74 3.62
C ALA A 80 1.37 -4.49 4.66
N GLY A 81 1.43 -5.80 4.49
CA GLY A 81 2.16 -6.70 5.36
C GLY A 81 1.83 -8.14 5.00
N GLY A 82 2.82 -9.00 5.16
CA GLY A 82 2.67 -10.43 4.92
C GLY A 82 3.39 -11.21 5.99
N TRP A 83 3.10 -12.50 6.01
CA TRP A 83 3.80 -13.46 6.86
C TRP A 83 4.60 -14.41 5.97
N ALA A 84 5.85 -14.66 6.37
CA ALA A 84 6.68 -15.71 5.80
C ALA A 84 7.23 -16.59 6.93
N GLY A 85 6.88 -17.88 6.90
CA GLY A 85 7.40 -18.89 7.82
C GLY A 85 8.64 -19.59 7.26
N GLY A 86 9.43 -20.21 8.15
CA GLY A 86 10.54 -21.08 7.82
C GLY A 86 10.49 -22.39 8.61
N ASN A 87 11.09 -23.45 8.06
CA ASN A 87 11.13 -24.75 8.68
C ASN A 87 12.35 -24.86 9.62
N ALA A 88 12.14 -25.26 10.88
CA ALA A 88 13.19 -25.44 11.89
C ALA A 88 14.24 -26.51 11.52
N SER A 89 13.93 -27.42 10.59
CA SER A 89 14.85 -28.46 10.12
C SER A 89 15.80 -27.99 9.02
N SER A 90 15.59 -26.80 8.45
CA SER A 90 16.46 -26.25 7.41
C SER A 90 17.69 -25.58 8.04
N LYS A 91 18.90 -26.08 7.75
CA LYS A 91 20.18 -25.46 8.14
C LYS A 91 20.34 -24.11 7.45
N GLY A 92 19.80 -23.07 8.07
CA GLY A 92 19.85 -21.69 7.62
C GLY A 92 18.60 -21.26 6.86
N LYS A 93 17.59 -20.76 7.58
CA LYS A 93 16.85 -19.51 7.29
C LYS A 93 15.61 -19.39 8.19
N ILE A 94 15.61 -18.34 9.01
CA ILE A 94 14.48 -17.58 9.59
C ILE A 94 13.23 -18.41 9.95
N LEU A 95 13.04 -18.69 11.25
CA LEU A 95 11.89 -19.44 11.78
C LEU A 95 10.54 -18.75 11.45
N PHE A 96 10.46 -17.44 11.65
CA PHE A 96 9.29 -16.60 11.33
C PHE A 96 9.76 -15.17 11.05
N LYS A 97 9.28 -14.53 9.99
CA LYS A 97 9.51 -13.09 9.74
C LYS A 97 8.26 -12.40 9.24
N THR A 98 7.94 -11.27 9.88
CA THR A 98 6.98 -10.31 9.35
C THR A 98 7.57 -9.67 8.12
N VAL A 99 6.90 -9.83 6.99
CA VAL A 99 7.30 -9.26 5.71
C VAL A 99 6.64 -7.89 5.61
N LEU A 100 7.42 -6.84 5.87
CA LEU A 100 7.02 -5.49 5.48
C LEU A 100 7.19 -5.33 3.96
N PRO A 101 6.38 -4.47 3.31
CA PRO A 101 6.47 -4.19 1.87
C PRO A 101 7.86 -3.69 1.45
N PHE A 102 8.65 -3.20 2.42
CA PHE A 102 10.04 -2.83 2.24
C PHE A 102 10.95 -3.89 2.84
N GLN A 103 11.62 -4.65 1.99
CA GLN A 103 12.74 -5.47 2.41
C GLN A 103 14.02 -4.60 2.43
N PRO A 104 14.77 -4.55 3.53
CA PRO A 104 16.18 -4.21 3.41
C PRO A 104 16.84 -5.32 2.58
N LYS A 105 17.47 -4.95 1.47
CA LYS A 105 18.49 -5.82 0.86
C LYS A 105 19.70 -5.86 1.78
#